data_AF-A0A3B5M2P0-F1
#
_entry.id   AF-A0A3B5M2P0-F1
#
_cell.length_a   1.000
_cell.length_b   1.000
_cell.length_c   1.000
_cell.angle_alpha   90.00
_cell.angle_beta   90.00
_cell.angle_gamma   90.00
#
_symmetry.space_group_name_H-M   'P 1'
#
loop_
_entity.id
_entity.type
_entity.pdbx_description
1 polymer ?
#
loop_
_entity_poly.entity_id
_entity_poly.type
_entity_poly.pdbx_seq_one_letter_code
_entity_poly.pdbx_strand_id
1 'polypeptide(L)'
;VEIMLILMALEKNKQWLEYDQQREAYVRAILDKMLWLEKHLNETNQAHSKQHNEEHSDGESKGQWAARKILNGCKLHTSFMSRFRAREGELEALIHQLKSETISKGSPQEGCHNSEEEEQQQREETQELKARLKEEKRRSTNFELQVNTHDMSTYNTVRFLKLQYQQDLGSCEEAMPPSSSPRDSLASSSHTSVLNDSILECPTCQNEYPASEYRELLKHLEICLE
;
A
#
# COMPACT_ATOMS: atom_id res chain seq x y z
N VAL A 1 43.61 -11.04 -20.09
CA VAL A 1 43.20 -11.02 -18.67
C VAL A 1 41.84 -10.34 -18.52
N GLU A 2 41.61 -9.18 -19.16
CA GLU A 2 40.33 -8.46 -19.15
C GLU A 2 39.12 -9.27 -19.64
N ILE A 3 39.23 -9.99 -20.77
CA ILE A 3 38.13 -10.83 -21.28
C ILE A 3 37.71 -11.89 -20.24
N MET A 4 38.66 -12.44 -19.49
CA MET A 4 38.39 -13.43 -18.44
C MET A 4 37.66 -12.79 -17.24
N LEU A 5 38.03 -11.55 -16.88
CA LEU A 5 37.38 -10.79 -15.81
C LEU A 5 35.95 -10.39 -16.18
N ILE A 6 35.71 -9.98 -17.43
CA ILE A 6 34.38 -9.63 -17.94
C ILE A 6 33.47 -10.86 -17.95
N LEU A 7 33.94 -12.00 -18.42
CA LEU A 7 33.16 -13.24 -18.40
C LEU A 7 32.82 -13.68 -16.97
N MET A 8 33.76 -13.55 -16.02
CA MET A 8 33.51 -13.86 -14.61
C MET A 8 32.48 -12.90 -13.99
N ALA A 9 32.54 -11.60 -14.33
CA ALA A 9 31.57 -10.62 -13.85
C ALA A 9 30.18 -10.86 -14.43
N LEU A 10 30.09 -11.20 -15.72
CA LEU A 10 28.83 -11.55 -16.39
C LEU A 10 28.20 -12.80 -15.75
N GLU A 11 29.01 -13.83 -15.49
CA GLU A 11 28.56 -15.06 -14.84
C GLU A 11 28.05 -14.80 -13.42
N LYS A 12 28.75 -13.96 -12.64
CA LYS A 12 28.27 -13.55 -11.30
C LYS A 12 26.98 -12.74 -11.38
N ASN A 13 26.84 -11.83 -12.34
CA ASN A 13 25.60 -11.05 -12.52
C ASN A 13 24.41 -11.95 -12.85
N LYS A 14 24.62 -12.99 -13.66
CA LYS A 14 23.60 -14.00 -13.94
C LYS A 14 23.18 -14.73 -12.67
N GLN A 15 24.13 -15.18 -11.85
CA GLN A 15 23.85 -15.85 -10.58
C GLN A 15 23.09 -14.96 -9.60
N TRP A 16 23.43 -13.66 -9.52
CA TRP A 16 22.71 -12.69 -8.70
C TRP A 16 21.26 -12.51 -9.15
N LEU A 17 21.01 -12.47 -10.46
CA LEU A 17 19.66 -12.35 -11.00
C LEU A 17 18.81 -13.58 -10.67
N GLU A 18 19.37 -14.78 -10.79
CA GLU A 18 18.68 -16.03 -10.42
C GLU A 18 18.38 -16.08 -8.92
N TYR A 19 19.34 -15.70 -8.08
CA TYR A 19 19.16 -15.58 -6.63
C TYR A 19 18.05 -14.58 -6.28
N ASP A 20 18.02 -13.44 -6.95
CA ASP A 20 17.03 -12.39 -6.73
C ASP A 20 15.61 -12.87 -7.04
N GLN A 21 15.41 -13.53 -8.19
CA GLN A 21 14.14 -14.13 -8.57
C GLN A 21 13.66 -15.20 -7.57
N GLN A 22 14.57 -16.05 -7.09
CA GLN A 22 14.24 -17.05 -6.07
C GLN A 22 13.85 -16.40 -4.74
N ARG A 23 14.58 -15.36 -4.32
CA ARG A 23 14.26 -14.60 -3.10
C ARG A 23 12.88 -13.96 -3.22
N GLU A 24 12.57 -13.33 -4.34
CA GLU A 24 11.25 -12.74 -4.57
C GLU A 24 10.13 -13.79 -4.53
N ALA A 25 10.33 -14.95 -5.16
CA ALA A 25 9.35 -16.04 -5.11
C ALA A 25 9.14 -16.56 -3.68
N TYR A 26 10.22 -16.68 -2.90
CA TYR A 26 10.15 -17.07 -1.50
C TYR A 26 9.39 -16.04 -0.64
N VAL A 27 9.66 -14.75 -0.82
CA VAL A 27 8.94 -13.67 -0.12
C VAL A 27 7.45 -13.68 -0.49
N ARG A 28 7.12 -13.83 -1.78
CA ARG A 28 5.73 -13.97 -2.23
C ARG A 28 5.02 -15.14 -1.54
N ALA A 29 5.64 -16.31 -1.48
CA ALA A 29 5.06 -17.48 -0.82
C ALA A 29 4.83 -17.26 0.70
N ILE A 30 5.72 -16.53 1.38
CA ILE A 30 5.52 -16.15 2.78
C ILE A 30 4.33 -15.22 2.93
N LEU A 31 4.22 -14.19 2.08
CA LEU A 31 3.13 -13.23 2.12
C LEU A 31 1.78 -13.92 1.87
N ASP A 32 1.71 -14.80 0.87
CA ASP A 32 0.51 -15.60 0.59
C ASP A 32 0.12 -16.46 1.80
N LYS A 33 1.09 -17.12 2.45
CA LYS A 33 0.82 -17.92 3.64
C LYS A 33 0.35 -17.07 4.82
N MET A 34 0.90 -15.87 4.98
CA MET A 34 0.52 -14.90 6.01
C MET A 34 -0.92 -14.43 5.81
N LEU A 35 -1.27 -14.01 4.59
CA LEU A 35 -2.62 -13.61 4.22
C LEU A 35 -3.63 -14.75 4.41
N TRP A 36 -3.25 -15.97 4.02
CA TRP A 36 -4.09 -17.15 4.24
C TRP A 36 -4.35 -17.40 5.73
N LEU A 37 -3.30 -17.31 6.57
CA LEU A 37 -3.43 -17.48 8.02
C LEU A 37 -4.29 -16.38 8.64
N GLU A 38 -4.14 -15.13 8.20
CA GLU A 38 -4.94 -14.01 8.67
C GLU A 38 -6.42 -14.19 8.34
N LYS A 39 -6.73 -14.57 7.10
CA LYS A 39 -8.09 -14.90 6.67
C LYS A 39 -8.68 -16.02 7.51
N HIS A 40 -7.96 -17.14 7.65
CA HIS A 40 -8.41 -18.29 8.43
C HIS A 40 -8.64 -17.94 9.91
N LEU A 41 -7.76 -17.13 10.50
CA LEU A 41 -7.92 -16.63 11.86
C LEU A 41 -9.16 -15.74 12.00
N ASN A 42 -9.42 -14.85 11.04
CA ASN A 42 -10.60 -13.98 11.06
C ASN A 42 -11.90 -14.79 10.95
N GLU A 43 -11.96 -15.75 10.04
CA GLU A 43 -13.09 -16.66 9.87
C GLU A 43 -13.35 -17.48 11.15
N THR A 44 -12.29 -18.03 11.75
CA THR A 44 -12.38 -18.78 13.02
C THR A 44 -12.89 -17.90 14.17
N ASN A 45 -12.40 -16.66 14.28
CA ASN A 45 -12.89 -15.71 15.29
C ASN A 45 -14.35 -15.32 15.05
N GLN A 46 -14.77 -15.16 13.79
CA GLN A 46 -16.15 -14.86 13.45
C GLN A 46 -17.07 -16.04 13.78
N ALA A 47 -16.63 -17.27 13.52
CA ALA A 47 -17.36 -18.49 13.88
C ALA A 47 -17.51 -18.62 15.41
N HIS A 48 -16.42 -18.42 16.17
CA HIS A 48 -16.46 -18.43 17.64
C HIS A 48 -17.36 -17.33 18.21
N SER A 49 -17.34 -16.12 17.65
CA SER A 49 -18.21 -15.03 18.08
C SER A 49 -19.70 -15.34 17.84
N LYS A 50 -20.04 -16.16 16.85
CA LYS A 50 -21.42 -16.57 16.58
C LYS A 50 -21.88 -17.67 17.55
N GLN A 51 -21.04 -18.67 17.82
CA GLN A 51 -21.36 -19.73 18.78
C GLN A 51 -21.54 -19.22 20.22
N HIS A 52 -20.72 -18.25 20.66
CA HIS A 52 -20.80 -17.72 22.02
C HIS A 52 -22.01 -16.78 22.28
N ASN A 53 -22.79 -16.45 21.24
CA ASN A 53 -24.07 -15.77 21.35
C ASN A 53 -25.25 -16.74 21.55
N GLU A 54 -25.06 -18.05 21.30
CA GLU A 54 -26.12 -19.07 21.34
C GLU A 54 -26.00 -20.01 22.55
N GLU A 55 -24.81 -20.17 23.15
CA GLU A 55 -24.59 -20.93 24.40
C GLU A 55 -24.20 -19.99 25.56
N HIS A 56 -25.01 -20.00 26.61
CA HIS A 56 -24.94 -19.09 27.76
C HIS A 56 -23.70 -19.29 28.67
N SER A 57 -23.20 -18.17 29.24
CA SER A 57 -22.62 -18.04 30.59
C SER A 57 -21.24 -18.69 30.89
N ASP A 58 -20.15 -18.02 30.52
CA ASP A 58 -18.95 -17.97 31.38
C ASP A 58 -18.26 -16.60 31.32
N GLY A 59 -17.81 -16.11 32.47
CA GLY A 59 -17.64 -14.70 32.83
C GLY A 59 -16.41 -13.96 32.30
N GLU A 60 -15.96 -14.17 31.06
CA GLU A 60 -14.96 -13.28 30.46
C GLU A 60 -15.64 -12.09 29.77
N SER A 61 -15.47 -10.90 30.35
CA SER A 61 -15.86 -9.64 29.69
C SER A 61 -15.16 -9.55 28.34
N LYS A 62 -15.89 -9.10 27.30
CA LYS A 62 -15.37 -8.84 25.94
C LYS A 62 -14.06 -8.02 25.94
N GLY A 63 -13.87 -7.16 26.94
CA GLY A 63 -12.64 -6.39 27.15
C GLY A 63 -11.43 -7.22 27.63
N GLN A 64 -11.65 -8.25 28.46
CA GLN A 64 -10.59 -9.14 28.95
C GLN A 64 -10.06 -10.06 27.86
N TRP A 65 -10.94 -10.62 27.03
CA TRP A 65 -10.54 -11.42 25.86
C TRP A 65 -9.72 -10.61 24.86
N ALA A 66 -10.15 -9.38 24.56
CA ALA A 66 -9.43 -8.47 23.68
C ALA A 66 -8.03 -8.13 24.23
N ALA A 67 -7.93 -7.81 25.53
CA ALA A 67 -6.66 -7.52 26.18
C ALA A 67 -5.70 -8.71 26.16
N ARG A 68 -6.18 -9.94 26.42
CA ARG A 68 -5.37 -11.17 26.38
C ARG A 68 -4.84 -11.47 24.98
N LYS A 69 -5.68 -11.27 23.95
CA LYS A 69 -5.31 -11.47 22.55
C LYS A 69 -4.23 -10.49 22.10
N ILE A 70 -4.38 -9.21 22.43
CA ILE A 70 -3.37 -8.18 22.16
C ILE A 70 -2.06 -8.52 22.88
N LEU A 71 -2.11 -8.87 24.17
CA LEU A 71 -0.93 -9.21 24.96
C LEU A 71 -0.17 -10.41 24.38
N ASN A 72 -0.87 -11.45 23.95
CA ASN A 72 -0.23 -12.63 23.33
C ASN A 72 0.34 -12.30 21.94
N GLY A 73 -0.34 -11.49 21.14
CA GLY A 73 0.16 -10.99 19.87
C GLY A 73 1.44 -10.16 20.04
N CYS A 74 1.45 -9.23 21.01
CA CYS A 74 2.62 -8.41 21.35
C CYS A 74 3.80 -9.29 21.81
N LYS A 75 3.58 -10.30 22.65
CA LYS A 75 4.64 -11.22 23.11
C LYS A 75 5.27 -12.00 21.95
N LEU A 76 4.44 -12.53 21.04
CA LEU A 76 4.93 -13.27 19.88
C LEU A 76 5.72 -12.35 18.93
N HIS A 77 5.22 -11.14 18.69
CA HIS A 77 5.88 -10.13 17.88
C HIS A 77 7.25 -9.73 18.47
N THR A 78 7.32 -9.44 19.77
CA THR A 78 8.58 -9.09 20.45
C THR A 78 9.62 -10.21 20.36
N SER A 79 9.20 -11.47 20.54
CA SER A 79 10.09 -12.64 20.40
C SER A 79 10.57 -12.83 18.96
N PHE A 80 9.68 -12.70 17.98
CA PHE A 80 10.03 -12.77 16.55
C PHE A 80 11.02 -11.67 16.15
N MET A 81 10.72 -10.42 16.49
CA MET A 81 11.59 -9.27 16.18
C MET A 81 12.97 -9.37 16.84
N SER A 82 13.05 -9.92 18.05
CA SER A 82 14.34 -10.09 18.74
C SER A 82 15.21 -11.15 18.04
N ARG A 83 14.62 -12.25 17.56
CA ARG A 83 15.34 -13.28 16.78
C ARG A 83 15.77 -12.76 15.41
N PHE A 84 14.94 -11.93 14.78
CA PHE A 84 15.27 -11.32 13.50
C PHE A 84 16.48 -10.38 13.64
N ARG A 85 16.47 -9.47 14.61
CA ARG A 85 17.62 -8.58 14.90
C ARG A 85 18.90 -9.33 15.23
N ALA A 86 18.80 -10.45 15.96
CA ALA A 86 19.98 -11.28 16.25
C ALA A 86 20.60 -11.85 14.96
N ARG A 87 19.78 -12.38 14.04
CA ARG A 87 20.23 -12.84 12.72
C ARG A 87 20.83 -11.73 11.86
N GLU A 88 20.23 -10.53 11.89
CA GLU A 88 20.79 -9.38 11.18
C GLU A 88 22.18 -9.03 11.70
N GLY A 89 22.37 -9.01 13.03
CA GLY A 89 23.68 -8.80 13.64
C GLY A 89 24.72 -9.89 13.26
N GLU A 90 24.31 -11.16 13.20
CA GLU A 90 25.16 -12.25 12.72
C GLU A 90 25.60 -12.04 11.25
N LEU A 91 24.67 -11.62 10.39
CA LEU A 91 24.94 -11.33 8.99
C LEU A 91 25.91 -10.16 8.82
N GLU A 92 25.72 -9.07 9.56
CA GLU A 92 26.62 -7.92 9.57
C GLU A 92 28.03 -8.29 10.05
N ALA A 93 28.14 -9.12 11.09
CA ALA A 93 29.42 -9.61 11.59
C ALA A 93 30.17 -10.43 10.53
N LEU A 94 29.47 -11.32 9.81
CA LEU A 94 30.06 -12.11 8.72
C LEU A 94 30.52 -11.23 7.55
N ILE A 95 29.75 -10.20 7.20
CA ILE A 95 30.13 -9.22 6.17
C ILE A 95 31.40 -8.47 6.59
N HIS A 96 31.48 -8.04 7.85
CA HIS A 96 32.66 -7.36 8.39
C HIS A 96 33.88 -8.30 8.40
N GLN A 97 33.70 -9.56 8.79
CA GLN A 97 34.76 -10.58 8.76
C GLN A 97 35.29 -10.80 7.34
N LEU A 98 34.41 -11.04 6.36
CA LEU A 98 34.79 -11.21 4.95
C LEU A 98 35.55 -10.01 4.40
N LYS A 99 35.12 -8.79 4.73
CA LYS A 99 35.82 -7.56 4.33
C LYS A 99 37.22 -7.51 4.94
N SER A 100 37.37 -7.84 6.23
CA SER A 100 38.67 -7.83 6.92
C SER A 100 39.64 -8.89 6.40
N GLU A 101 39.15 -10.09 6.07
CA GLU A 101 39.95 -11.16 5.47
C GLU A 101 40.39 -10.83 4.04
N THR A 102 39.58 -10.08 3.30
CA THR A 102 39.91 -9.62 1.93
C THR A 102 41.02 -8.57 1.96
N ILE A 103 40.99 -7.64 2.92
CA ILE A 103 42.01 -6.61 3.10
C ILE A 103 43.32 -7.20 3.64
N SER A 104 43.24 -8.20 4.52
CA SER A 104 44.42 -8.89 5.08
C SER A 104 45.16 -9.78 4.07
N LYS A 105 44.54 -10.16 2.94
CA LYS A 105 45.12 -11.04 1.91
C LYS A 105 45.69 -10.28 0.69
N GLY A 106 45.63 -8.95 0.66
CA GLY A 106 46.16 -8.14 -0.44
C GLY A 106 47.59 -7.62 -0.18
N SER A 107 48.58 -8.19 -0.87
CA SER A 107 49.91 -7.59 -1.08
C SER A 107 49.98 -6.95 -2.48
N PRO A 108 50.68 -5.81 -2.69
CA PRO A 108 50.79 -5.17 -4.00
C PRO A 108 51.94 -5.76 -4.82
N GLN A 109 51.67 -6.20 -6.06
CA GLN A 109 52.72 -6.45 -7.05
C GLN A 109 52.31 -5.99 -8.45
N GLU A 110 52.94 -4.88 -8.83
CA GLU A 110 53.46 -4.44 -10.14
C GLU A 110 52.62 -4.59 -11.43
N GLY A 111 52.49 -3.45 -12.11
CA GLY A 111 52.07 -3.37 -13.50
C GLY A 111 51.93 -1.95 -14.04
N CYS A 112 52.90 -1.06 -13.78
CA CYS A 112 52.99 0.24 -14.46
C CYS A 112 53.40 -0.01 -15.92
N HIS A 113 52.43 -0.08 -16.85
CA HIS A 113 52.65 0.38 -18.23
C HIS A 113 51.43 0.55 -19.18
N ASN A 114 50.17 0.34 -18.76
CA ASN A 114 48.98 0.59 -19.61
C ASN A 114 47.89 1.47 -18.96
N SER A 115 48.27 2.33 -18.00
CA SER A 115 47.31 3.00 -17.12
C SER A 115 46.37 4.00 -17.81
N GLU A 116 46.83 4.71 -18.85
CA GLU A 116 46.06 5.82 -19.42
C GLU A 116 44.99 5.35 -20.42
N GLU A 117 45.26 4.30 -21.20
CA GLU A 117 44.30 3.70 -22.14
C GLU A 117 43.21 2.92 -21.41
N GLU A 118 43.57 2.14 -20.38
CA GLU A 118 42.59 1.40 -19.56
C GLU A 118 41.70 2.37 -18.76
N GLU A 119 42.27 3.44 -18.20
CA GLU A 119 41.47 4.48 -17.55
C GLU A 119 40.57 5.24 -18.53
N GLN A 120 41.05 5.51 -19.74
CA GLN A 120 40.25 6.17 -20.77
C GLN A 120 39.08 5.30 -21.23
N GLN A 121 39.33 4.01 -21.43
CA GLN A 121 38.30 3.05 -21.76
C GLN A 121 37.27 2.89 -20.64
N GLN A 122 37.70 2.84 -19.37
CA GLN A 122 36.78 2.83 -18.23
C GLN A 122 35.95 4.11 -18.13
N ARG A 123 36.51 5.28 -18.47
CA ARG A 123 35.77 6.55 -18.52
C ARG A 123 34.70 6.52 -19.60
N GLU A 124 35.04 6.03 -20.79
CA GLU A 124 34.11 5.92 -21.92
C GLU A 124 32.98 4.91 -21.62
N GLU A 125 33.32 3.74 -21.09
CA GLU A 125 32.33 2.73 -20.67
C GLU A 125 31.41 3.25 -19.55
N THR A 126 31.96 3.98 -18.58
CA THR A 126 31.17 4.63 -17.51
C THR A 126 30.23 5.69 -18.08
N GLN A 127 30.69 6.43 -19.08
CA GLN A 127 29.89 7.46 -19.75
C GLN A 127 28.75 6.83 -20.58
N GLU A 128 29.02 5.72 -21.26
CA GLU A 128 28.01 4.97 -22.01
C GLU A 128 26.95 4.34 -21.07
N LEU A 129 27.37 3.74 -19.97
CA LEU A 129 26.43 3.21 -18.96
C LEU A 129 25.56 4.31 -18.35
N LYS A 130 26.13 5.49 -18.08
CA LYS A 130 25.35 6.66 -17.65
C LYS A 130 24.35 7.12 -18.70
N ALA A 131 24.71 7.09 -19.98
CA ALA A 131 23.80 7.43 -21.08
C ALA A 131 22.64 6.42 -21.17
N ARG A 132 22.94 5.12 -21.10
CA ARG A 132 21.93 4.05 -21.08
C ARG A 132 20.99 4.16 -19.89
N LEU A 133 21.51 4.49 -18.70
CA LEU A 133 20.68 4.71 -17.51
C LEU A 133 19.73 5.90 -17.69
N LYS A 134 20.18 7.00 -18.29
CA LYS A 134 19.32 8.16 -18.57
C LYS A 134 18.22 7.80 -19.57
N GLU A 135 18.55 7.03 -20.59
CA GLU A 135 17.59 6.57 -21.59
C GLU A 135 16.55 5.61 -20.98
N GLU A 136 16.96 4.67 -20.12
CA GLU A 136 16.01 3.81 -19.41
C GLU A 136 15.15 4.59 -18.41
N LYS A 137 15.70 5.58 -17.69
CA LYS A 137 14.89 6.49 -16.87
C LYS A 137 13.85 7.24 -17.70
N ARG A 138 14.22 7.73 -18.89
CA ARG A 138 13.30 8.39 -19.82
C ARG A 138 12.20 7.42 -20.29
N ARG A 139 12.54 6.18 -20.62
CA ARG A 139 11.57 5.14 -20.99
C ARG A 139 10.63 4.81 -19.84
N SER A 140 11.16 4.68 -18.63
CA SER A 140 10.37 4.43 -17.42
C SER A 140 9.36 5.56 -17.17
N THR A 141 9.78 6.83 -17.24
CA THR A 141 8.83 7.96 -17.12
C THR A 141 7.79 8.00 -18.24
N ASN A 142 8.14 7.53 -19.44
CA ASN A 142 7.20 7.48 -20.56
C ASN A 142 6.14 6.40 -20.35
N PHE A 143 6.55 5.21 -19.88
CA PHE A 143 5.63 4.15 -19.50
C PHE A 143 4.73 4.58 -18.34
N GLU A 144 5.27 5.26 -17.33
CA GLU A 144 4.50 5.78 -16.19
C GLU A 144 3.42 6.77 -16.64
N LEU A 145 3.75 7.70 -17.55
CA LEU A 145 2.76 8.59 -18.17
C LEU A 145 1.70 7.83 -18.97
N GLN A 146 2.10 6.77 -19.69
CA GLN A 146 1.18 5.93 -20.47
C GLN A 146 0.18 5.19 -19.57
N VAL A 147 0.66 4.59 -18.48
CA VAL A 147 -0.16 3.91 -17.47
C VAL A 147 -1.10 4.90 -16.80
N ASN A 148 -0.60 6.07 -16.38
CA ASN A 148 -1.43 7.09 -15.75
C ASN A 148 -2.54 7.61 -16.71
N THR A 149 -2.23 7.75 -18.00
CA THR A 149 -3.24 8.14 -19.01
C THR A 149 -4.30 7.04 -19.18
N HIS A 150 -3.89 5.77 -19.16
CA HIS A 150 -4.81 4.63 -19.24
C HIS A 150 -5.69 4.53 -17.99
N ASP A 151 -5.11 4.69 -16.80
CA ASP A 151 -5.81 4.70 -15.51
C ASP A 151 -6.80 5.87 -15.41
N MET A 152 -6.43 7.05 -15.88
CA MET A 152 -7.35 8.20 -15.94
C MET A 152 -8.50 7.97 -16.93
N SER A 153 -8.23 7.35 -18.09
CA SER A 153 -9.27 7.00 -19.07
C SER A 153 -10.25 5.96 -18.53
N THR A 154 -9.73 4.92 -17.86
CA THR A 154 -10.56 3.88 -17.23
C THR A 154 -11.37 4.47 -16.06
N TYR A 155 -10.77 5.32 -15.23
CA TYR A 155 -11.47 6.05 -14.16
C TYR A 155 -12.62 6.90 -14.71
N ASN A 156 -12.38 7.69 -15.75
CA ASN A 156 -13.41 8.53 -16.37
C ASN A 156 -14.53 7.69 -17.01
N THR A 157 -14.19 6.55 -17.62
CA THR A 157 -15.17 5.62 -18.18
C THR A 157 -16.06 5.00 -17.09
N VAL A 158 -15.46 4.54 -15.98
CA VAL A 158 -16.20 4.01 -14.83
C VAL A 158 -17.08 5.09 -14.18
N ARG A 159 -16.56 6.32 -14.07
CA ARG A 159 -17.31 7.47 -13.55
C ARG A 159 -18.51 7.81 -14.43
N PHE A 160 -18.34 7.80 -15.76
CA PHE A 160 -19.41 8.04 -16.72
C PHE A 160 -20.50 6.97 -16.63
N LEU A 161 -20.13 5.70 -16.61
CA LEU A 161 -21.07 4.58 -16.46
C LEU A 161 -21.83 4.64 -15.12
N LYS A 162 -21.18 5.10 -14.05
CA LYS A 162 -21.81 5.30 -12.73
C LYS A 162 -22.86 6.42 -12.76
N LEU A 163 -22.58 7.52 -13.46
CA LEU A 163 -23.53 8.64 -13.62
C LEU A 163 -24.73 8.23 -14.49
N GLN A 164 -24.49 7.45 -15.55
CA GLN A 164 -25.55 6.93 -16.42
C GLN A 164 -26.50 5.98 -15.65
N TYR A 165 -25.96 5.07 -14.83
CA TYR A 165 -26.75 4.18 -13.99
C TYR A 165 -27.59 4.93 -12.94
N GLN A 166 -27.11 6.07 -12.42
CA GLN A 166 -27.87 6.91 -11.51
C GLN A 166 -28.98 7.73 -12.21
N GLN A 167 -28.81 8.10 -13.48
CA GLN A 167 -29.86 8.74 -14.28
C GLN A 167 -30.98 7.76 -14.65
N ASP A 168 -30.65 6.52 -15.01
CA ASP A 168 -31.63 5.50 -15.38
C ASP A 168 -32.52 5.09 -14.18
N LEU A 169 -31.99 5.15 -12.95
CA LEU A 169 -32.77 4.93 -11.72
C LEU A 169 -33.68 6.11 -11.33
N GLY A 170 -33.39 7.32 -11.80
CA GLY A 170 -34.21 8.52 -11.57
C GLY A 170 -35.33 8.73 -12.58
N SER A 171 -35.37 7.95 -13.67
CA SER A 171 -36.32 8.11 -14.77
C SER A 171 -37.59 7.23 -14.66
N CYS A 172 -37.72 6.42 -13.60
CA CYS A 172 -38.83 5.44 -13.45
C CYS A 172 -39.95 5.86 -12.48
N GLU A 173 -40.05 7.12 -12.07
CA GLU A 173 -41.21 7.63 -11.32
C GLU A 173 -42.06 8.58 -12.16
N GLU A 174 -42.63 8.10 -13.27
CA GLU A 174 -43.78 8.80 -13.86
C GLU A 174 -44.72 7.85 -14.60
N ALA A 175 -45.54 7.12 -13.84
CA ALA A 175 -46.87 6.67 -14.26
C ALA A 175 -47.63 6.00 -13.10
N MET A 176 -48.44 6.74 -12.35
CA MET A 176 -49.71 6.23 -11.79
C MET A 176 -50.72 7.40 -11.60
N PRO A 177 -52.03 7.18 -11.86
CA PRO A 177 -53.03 8.24 -11.99
C PRO A 177 -53.63 8.68 -10.63
N PRO A 178 -54.28 9.86 -10.54
CA PRO A 178 -54.81 10.38 -9.30
C PRO A 178 -56.17 9.74 -8.97
N SER A 179 -56.32 9.22 -7.76
CA SER A 179 -57.64 8.97 -7.16
C SER A 179 -57.81 9.82 -5.91
N SER A 180 -58.94 10.49 -5.86
CA SER A 180 -59.37 11.49 -4.90
C SER A 180 -59.98 10.87 -3.64
N SER A 181 -59.65 11.41 -2.47
CA SER A 181 -60.57 11.51 -1.33
C SER A 181 -59.99 12.45 -0.24
N PRO A 182 -60.75 13.42 0.32
CA PRO A 182 -60.20 14.49 1.16
C PRO A 182 -60.64 14.46 2.63
N ARG A 183 -59.83 15.14 3.49
CA ARG A 183 -60.09 15.67 4.85
C ARG A 183 -60.03 14.66 6.02
N ASP A 184 -59.53 14.98 7.20
CA ASP A 184 -58.94 16.19 7.80
C ASP A 184 -58.24 15.79 9.13
N SER A 185 -57.30 16.65 9.57
CA SER A 185 -56.94 16.93 10.98
C SER A 185 -55.79 16.20 11.70
N LEU A 186 -54.65 16.91 11.71
CA LEU A 186 -53.90 17.40 12.89
C LEU A 186 -53.32 16.39 13.89
N ALA A 187 -52.00 16.18 13.80
CA ALA A 187 -51.10 16.40 14.94
C ALA A 187 -49.68 16.67 14.41
N SER A 188 -49.26 17.93 14.53
CA SER A 188 -47.87 18.36 14.45
C SER A 188 -47.08 17.61 15.53
N SER A 189 -46.20 16.70 15.11
CA SER A 189 -45.14 16.17 15.99
C SER A 189 -43.83 16.79 15.54
N SER A 190 -43.50 17.91 16.15
CA SER A 190 -42.18 18.52 16.11
C SER A 190 -41.18 17.56 16.77
N HIS A 191 -40.68 16.60 16.00
CA HIS A 191 -39.44 15.92 16.36
C HIS A 191 -38.28 16.85 15.99
N THR A 192 -38.02 17.85 16.84
CA THR A 192 -36.73 18.52 16.85
C THR A 192 -35.71 17.47 17.29
N SER A 193 -35.04 16.87 16.31
CA SER A 193 -33.92 15.97 16.54
C SER A 193 -32.80 16.76 17.23
N VAL A 194 -32.64 16.53 18.54
CA VAL A 194 -31.62 17.11 19.44
C VAL A 194 -30.17 16.73 19.04
N LEU A 195 -29.96 16.19 17.83
CA LEU A 195 -28.65 15.89 17.25
C LEU A 195 -28.24 16.87 16.14
N ASN A 196 -29.05 17.90 15.86
CA ASN A 196 -28.86 18.77 14.70
C ASN A 196 -28.16 20.11 14.98
N ASP A 197 -27.65 20.33 16.20
CA ASP A 197 -27.01 21.60 16.59
C ASP A 197 -25.48 21.62 16.38
N SER A 198 -24.92 20.62 15.69
CA SER A 198 -23.50 20.66 15.33
C SER A 198 -23.31 21.53 14.08
N ILE A 199 -22.54 22.59 14.21
CA ILE A 199 -22.14 23.48 13.11
C ILE A 199 -20.76 23.02 12.62
N LEU A 200 -20.64 22.84 11.31
CA LEU A 200 -19.40 22.50 10.62
C LEU A 200 -18.91 23.74 9.87
N GLU A 201 -17.63 24.05 10.02
CA GLU A 201 -17.03 25.23 9.40
C GLU A 201 -16.15 24.84 8.20
N CYS A 202 -16.16 25.68 7.17
CA CYS A 202 -15.17 25.61 6.10
C CYS A 202 -13.80 26.06 6.62
N PRO A 203 -12.73 25.25 6.52
CA PRO A 203 -11.42 25.62 7.05
C PRO A 203 -10.75 26.77 6.28
N THR A 204 -11.21 27.07 5.07
CA THR A 204 -10.62 28.12 4.22
C THR A 204 -11.23 29.50 4.48
N CYS A 205 -12.56 29.60 4.59
CA CYS A 205 -13.25 30.88 4.74
C CYS A 205 -14.07 31.01 6.04
N GLN A 206 -14.08 29.97 6.87
CA GLN A 206 -14.80 29.90 8.16
C GLN A 206 -16.32 30.07 8.06
N ASN A 207 -16.91 29.86 6.88
CA ASN A 207 -18.36 29.81 6.77
C ASN A 207 -18.93 28.61 7.53
N GLU A 208 -19.93 28.89 8.36
CA GLU A 208 -20.64 27.94 9.21
C GLU A 208 -21.80 27.27 8.47
N TYR A 209 -21.93 25.96 8.62
CA TYR A 209 -22.99 25.15 8.03
C TYR A 209 -23.58 24.19 9.07
N PRO A 210 -24.91 24.09 9.19
CA PRO A 210 -25.53 23.07 10.02
C PRO A 210 -25.14 21.66 9.56
N ALA A 211 -24.93 20.72 10.47
CA ALA A 211 -24.58 19.33 10.14
C ALA A 211 -25.65 18.64 9.28
N SER A 212 -26.93 19.04 9.37
CA SER A 212 -27.98 18.59 8.46
C SER A 212 -27.73 18.94 6.99
N GLU A 213 -26.97 20.00 6.74
CA GLU A 213 -26.73 20.61 5.43
C GLU A 213 -25.29 20.36 4.94
N TYR A 214 -24.66 19.26 5.38
CA TYR A 214 -23.28 18.91 5.01
C TYR A 214 -23.02 18.85 3.49
N ARG A 215 -24.06 18.56 2.68
CA ARG A 215 -23.97 18.57 1.21
C ARG A 215 -23.69 19.96 0.63
N GLU A 216 -24.13 21.02 1.30
CA GLU A 216 -23.93 22.40 0.87
C GLU A 216 -22.54 22.89 1.24
N LEU A 217 -22.03 22.48 2.42
CA LEU A 217 -20.63 22.65 2.78
C LEU A 217 -19.69 21.98 1.77
N LEU A 218 -19.99 20.75 1.33
CA LEU A 218 -19.15 20.06 0.34
C LEU A 218 -19.08 20.81 -1.00
N LYS A 219 -20.22 21.30 -1.51
CA LYS A 219 -20.24 22.15 -2.72
C LYS A 219 -19.47 23.44 -2.53
N HIS A 220 -19.57 24.04 -1.34
CA HIS A 220 -18.84 25.24 -1.01
C HIS A 220 -17.32 24.97 -0.97
N LEU A 221 -16.87 23.85 -0.40
CA LEU A 221 -15.47 23.45 -0.36
C LEU A 221 -14.88 23.23 -1.75
N GLU A 222 -15.65 22.72 -2.70
CA GLU A 222 -15.20 22.57 -4.10
C GLU A 222 -14.87 23.92 -4.76
N ILE A 223 -15.56 25.00 -4.37
CA ILE A 223 -15.32 26.35 -4.88
C ILE A 223 -14.26 27.09 -4.04
N CYS A 224 -14.22 26.82 -2.73
CA CYS A 224 -13.35 27.54 -1.79
C CYS A 224 -11.92 26.99 -1.74
N LEU A 225 -11.65 25.84 -2.36
CA LEU A 225 -10.33 25.24 -2.49
C LEU A 225 -9.63 25.55 -3.83
N GLU A 226 -10.29 26.28 -4.75
CA GLU A 226 -9.67 26.95 -5.90
C GLU A 226 -9.13 28.33 -5.51
#